data_AF-A0AB74R4X2-F1
#
_entry.id   AF-A0AB74R4X2-F1
#
_cell.length_a   1.000
_cell.length_b   1.000
_cell.length_c   1.000
_cell.angle_alpha   90.00
_cell.angle_beta   90.00
_cell.angle_gamma   90.00
#
_symmetry.space_group_name_H-M   'P 1'
#
loop_
_entity.id
_entity.type
_entity.pdbx_description
1 polymer ?
#
loop_
_entity_poly.entity_id
_entity_poly.type
_entity_poly.pdbx_seq_one_letter_code
_entity_poly.pdbx_strand_id
1 'polypeptide(L)'
;MLILKKLRTEKGISLDKLSTDLNINKSTLSRIENGLREPKESFIKDCSDYFGVSTDYLIGKINIDDSNKLTKCLNSTFPIRLKELRKKKELTQAELSKLLNCSLSKIAMLETSKREPVKEDLLRISEFFNVSVDYLLGKTSIENYITTDEISKIIKSYESLPKEAQEHINSYIEFLVDRYKK
;
A
#
# COMPACT_ATOMS: atom_id res chain seq x y z
N MET A 1 -20.79 14.71 0.35
CA MET A 1 -19.58 13.98 -0.10
C MET A 1 -18.54 14.00 1.02
N LEU A 2 -18.54 12.98 1.89
CA LEU A 2 -17.77 12.98 3.15
C LEU A 2 -16.25 13.15 2.93
N ILE A 3 -15.74 12.64 1.81
CA ILE A 3 -14.31 12.59 1.47
C ILE A 3 -13.75 13.97 1.08
N LEU A 4 -14.52 14.80 0.37
CA LEU A 4 -14.09 16.15 -0.04
C LEU A 4 -13.88 17.06 1.16
N LYS A 5 -14.83 17.04 2.10
CA LYS A 5 -14.74 17.79 3.35
C LYS A 5 -13.50 17.39 4.16
N LYS A 6 -13.24 16.07 4.24
CA LYS A 6 -12.06 15.51 4.90
C LYS A 6 -10.75 16.01 4.26
N LEU A 7 -10.58 15.83 2.95
CA LEU A 7 -9.39 16.29 2.21
C LEU A 7 -9.12 17.77 2.39
N ARG A 8 -10.18 18.58 2.32
CA ARG A 8 -10.09 20.03 2.52
C ARG A 8 -9.59 20.38 3.93
N THR A 9 -10.14 19.73 4.96
CA THR A 9 -9.71 19.96 6.35
C THR A 9 -8.29 19.47 6.64
N GLU A 10 -7.86 18.33 6.09
CA GLU A 10 -6.50 17.79 6.27
C GLU A 10 -5.44 18.70 5.67
N LYS A 11 -5.72 19.31 4.52
CA LYS A 11 -4.82 20.28 3.87
C LYS A 11 -4.96 21.71 4.42
N GLY A 12 -5.80 21.94 5.44
CA GLY A 12 -6.00 23.27 6.04
C GLY A 12 -6.64 24.29 5.10
N ILE A 13 -7.42 23.83 4.11
CA ILE A 13 -8.02 24.69 3.09
C ILE A 13 -9.40 25.15 3.57
N SER A 14 -9.69 26.45 3.46
CA SER A 14 -11.03 26.97 3.80
C SER A 14 -12.01 26.68 2.67
N LEU A 15 -13.31 26.64 3.00
CA LEU A 15 -14.37 26.53 1.98
C LEU A 15 -14.31 27.66 0.96
N ASP A 16 -13.97 28.87 1.42
CA ASP A 16 -13.80 30.04 0.56
C ASP A 16 -12.65 29.87 -0.41
N LYS A 17 -11.48 29.44 0.08
CA LYS A 17 -10.30 29.23 -0.76
C LYS A 17 -10.56 28.17 -1.83
N LEU A 18 -11.15 27.03 -1.45
CA LEU A 18 -11.48 25.98 -2.42
C LEU A 18 -12.53 26.43 -3.44
N SER A 19 -13.50 27.23 -3.01
CA SER A 19 -14.52 27.83 -3.88
C SER A 19 -13.90 28.75 -4.92
N THR A 20 -12.93 29.57 -4.53
CA THR A 20 -12.18 30.44 -5.45
C THR A 20 -11.31 29.63 -6.39
N ASP A 21 -10.55 28.66 -5.87
CA ASP A 21 -9.59 27.87 -6.66
C ASP A 21 -10.29 27.01 -7.73
N LEU A 22 -11.47 26.46 -7.42
CA LEU A 22 -12.27 25.63 -8.34
C LEU A 22 -13.34 26.42 -9.11
N ASN A 23 -13.34 27.75 -8.98
CA ASN A 23 -14.33 28.65 -9.60
C ASN A 23 -15.79 28.18 -9.43
N ILE A 24 -16.15 27.75 -8.21
CA ILE A 24 -17.49 27.27 -7.87
C ILE A 24 -18.07 28.14 -6.77
N ASN A 25 -19.39 28.36 -6.77
CA ASN A 25 -20.03 29.11 -5.69
C ASN A 25 -19.89 28.36 -4.35
N LYS A 26 -19.43 29.06 -3.30
CA LYS A 26 -19.28 28.54 -1.93
C LYS A 26 -20.52 27.81 -1.40
N SER A 27 -21.71 28.36 -1.69
CA SER A 27 -22.98 27.75 -1.29
C SER A 27 -23.22 26.40 -1.99
N THR A 28 -22.86 26.29 -3.27
CA THR A 28 -22.89 25.03 -4.02
C THR A 28 -21.90 24.02 -3.45
N LEU A 29 -20.66 24.45 -3.18
CA LEU A 29 -19.62 23.62 -2.59
C LEU A 29 -20.03 23.07 -1.21
N SER A 30 -20.60 23.92 -0.35
CA SER A 30 -21.12 23.52 0.96
C SER A 30 -22.23 22.47 0.85
N ARG A 31 -23.19 22.66 -0.07
CA ARG A 31 -24.26 21.68 -0.31
C ARG A 31 -23.70 20.34 -0.81
N ILE A 32 -22.68 20.35 -1.67
CA ILE A 32 -21.99 19.15 -2.15
C ILE A 32 -21.27 18.44 -0.99
N GLU A 33 -20.50 19.16 -0.17
CA GLU A 33 -19.80 18.57 0.98
C GLU A 33 -20.78 17.88 1.94
N ASN A 34 -21.92 18.52 2.22
CA ASN A 34 -22.95 17.98 3.12
C ASN A 34 -23.88 16.95 2.46
N GLY A 35 -23.68 16.60 1.18
CA GLY A 35 -24.50 15.59 0.49
C GLY A 35 -25.90 16.06 0.12
N LEU A 36 -26.18 17.36 0.24
CA LEU A 36 -27.44 18.00 -0.15
C LEU A 36 -27.52 18.26 -1.67
N ARG A 37 -26.43 17.97 -2.40
CA ARG A 37 -26.34 18.12 -3.85
C ARG A 37 -25.31 17.14 -4.40
N GLU A 38 -25.64 16.51 -5.52
CA GLU A 38 -24.68 15.69 -6.26
C GLU A 38 -23.68 16.55 -7.05
N PRO A 39 -22.38 16.23 -6.98
CA PRO A 39 -21.36 16.89 -7.77
C PRO A 39 -21.46 16.52 -9.25
N LYS A 40 -21.19 17.48 -10.13
CA LYS A 40 -21.06 17.22 -11.57
C LYS A 40 -19.73 16.55 -11.87
N GLU A 41 -19.67 15.80 -12.97
CA GLU A 41 -18.45 15.13 -13.42
C GLU A 41 -17.27 16.10 -13.59
N SER A 42 -17.51 17.27 -14.20
CA SER A 42 -16.48 18.30 -14.36
C SER A 42 -15.86 18.70 -13.03
N PHE A 43 -16.70 18.93 -12.01
CA PHE A 43 -16.26 19.31 -10.67
C PHE A 43 -15.46 18.20 -9.97
N ILE A 44 -15.82 16.94 -10.19
CA ILE A 44 -15.07 15.80 -9.64
C ILE A 44 -13.66 15.75 -10.24
N LYS A 45 -13.55 16.00 -11.55
CA LYS A 45 -12.26 16.07 -12.25
C LYS A 45 -11.40 17.22 -11.74
N ASP A 46 -11.99 18.41 -11.61
CA ASP A 46 -11.28 19.58 -11.07
C ASP A 46 -10.79 19.34 -9.63
N CYS A 47 -11.60 18.67 -8.80
CA CYS A 47 -11.18 18.26 -7.46
C CYS A 47 -10.06 17.20 -7.50
N SER A 48 -10.15 16.23 -8.42
CA SER A 48 -9.13 15.18 -8.61
C SER A 48 -7.77 15.82 -8.88
N ASP A 49 -7.74 16.75 -9.83
CA ASP A 49 -6.52 17.46 -10.24
C ASP A 49 -6.01 18.39 -9.13
N TYR A 50 -6.91 19.12 -8.46
CA TYR A 50 -6.55 20.03 -7.37
C TYR A 50 -5.98 19.30 -6.15
N PHE A 51 -6.57 18.17 -5.77
CA PHE A 51 -6.14 17.42 -4.59
C PHE A 51 -5.02 16.41 -4.88
N GLY A 52 -4.77 16.08 -6.15
CA GLY A 52 -3.84 15.04 -6.57
C GLY A 52 -4.30 13.64 -6.18
N VAL A 53 -5.61 13.39 -6.25
CA VAL A 53 -6.25 12.11 -5.89
C VAL A 53 -7.10 11.61 -7.04
N SER A 54 -7.35 10.30 -7.14
CA SER A 54 -8.21 9.78 -8.21
C SER A 54 -9.67 10.20 -8.05
N THR A 55 -10.38 10.31 -9.18
CA THR A 55 -11.84 10.54 -9.22
C THR A 55 -12.59 9.45 -8.44
N ASP A 56 -12.15 8.20 -8.53
CA ASP A 56 -12.75 7.07 -7.81
C ASP A 56 -12.63 7.19 -6.28
N TYR A 57 -11.50 7.75 -5.79
CA TYR A 57 -11.31 8.06 -4.38
C TYR A 57 -12.28 9.16 -3.91
N LEU A 58 -12.48 10.19 -4.73
CA LEU A 58 -13.41 11.27 -4.42
C LEU A 58 -14.86 10.77 -4.34
N ILE A 59 -15.29 9.96 -5.30
CA ILE A 59 -16.67 9.45 -5.39
C ILE A 59 -16.95 8.40 -4.30
N GLY A 60 -15.92 7.84 -3.66
CA GLY A 60 -16.09 6.80 -2.65
C GLY A 60 -16.48 5.45 -3.26
N LYS A 61 -16.14 5.22 -4.54
CA LYS A 61 -16.28 3.91 -5.21
C LYS A 61 -15.24 2.90 -4.73
N ILE A 62 -14.28 3.34 -3.94
CA ILE A 62 -13.29 2.49 -3.30
C ILE A 62 -13.69 2.30 -1.84
N ASN A 63 -13.96 1.06 -1.43
CA ASN A 63 -14.16 0.72 -0.03
C ASN A 63 -12.93 1.20 0.76
N ILE A 64 -13.14 1.88 1.88
CA ILE A 64 -12.05 2.46 2.69
C ILE A 64 -11.08 1.35 3.14
N ASP A 65 -11.55 0.11 3.24
CA ASP A 65 -10.74 -1.06 3.56
C ASP A 65 -9.83 -1.51 2.41
N ASP A 66 -10.28 -1.40 1.16
CA ASP A 66 -9.49 -1.76 -0.03
C ASP A 66 -8.54 -0.64 -0.46
N SER A 67 -8.96 0.62 -0.33
CA SER A 67 -8.08 1.78 -0.52
C SER A 67 -7.02 1.83 0.56
N ASN A 68 -7.30 1.54 1.84
CA ASN A 68 -6.26 1.54 2.85
C ASN A 68 -5.24 0.41 2.63
N LYS A 69 -5.64 -0.75 2.09
CA LYS A 69 -4.70 -1.78 1.64
C LYS A 69 -3.87 -1.32 0.45
N LEU A 70 -4.48 -0.82 -0.63
CA LEU A 70 -3.74 -0.37 -1.82
C LEU A 70 -2.88 0.88 -1.55
N THR A 71 -3.41 1.87 -0.84
CA THR A 71 -2.75 3.16 -0.55
C THR A 71 -1.63 3.00 0.47
N LYS A 72 -1.77 2.10 1.46
CA LYS A 72 -0.66 1.72 2.34
C LYS A 72 0.47 1.08 1.55
N CYS A 73 0.16 0.28 0.53
CA CYS A 73 1.17 -0.39 -0.27
C CYS A 73 1.86 0.52 -1.30
N LEU A 74 1.13 1.44 -1.95
CA LEU A 74 1.68 2.35 -2.98
C LEU A 74 2.36 3.61 -2.42
N ASN A 75 2.06 4.02 -1.17
CA ASN A 75 2.68 5.19 -0.52
C ASN A 75 3.51 4.84 0.74
N SER A 76 3.85 3.57 0.97
CA SER A 76 4.71 3.21 2.11
C SER A 76 6.19 3.43 1.78
N THR A 77 6.77 4.45 2.40
CA THR A 77 8.20 4.68 2.39
C THR A 77 8.92 3.59 3.21
N PHE A 78 10.17 3.30 2.86
CA PHE A 78 11.03 2.34 3.57
C PHE A 78 10.99 2.43 5.11
N PRO A 79 11.04 3.63 5.73
CA PRO A 79 10.98 3.81 7.19
C PRO A 79 9.71 3.22 7.82
N ILE A 80 8.57 3.33 7.14
CA ILE A 80 7.29 2.79 7.60
C ILE A 80 7.36 1.26 7.58
N ARG A 81 7.79 0.67 6.47
CA ARG A 81 7.87 -0.80 6.32
C ARG A 81 8.84 -1.42 7.32
N LEU A 82 10.01 -0.81 7.52
CA LEU A 82 10.98 -1.26 8.51
C LEU A 82 10.37 -1.28 9.92
N LYS A 83 9.68 -0.20 10.30
CA LYS A 83 9.02 -0.08 11.61
C LYS A 83 7.88 -1.10 11.77
N GLU A 84 7.11 -1.35 10.73
CA GLU A 84 6.04 -2.34 10.73
C GLU A 84 6.57 -3.76 10.88
N LEU A 85 7.59 -4.14 10.10
CA LEU A 85 8.24 -5.44 10.20
C LEU A 85 8.84 -5.68 11.58
N ARG A 86 9.48 -4.65 12.16
CA ARG A 86 10.02 -4.71 13.53
C ARG A 86 8.91 -4.97 14.55
N LYS A 87 7.81 -4.22 14.47
CA LYS A 87 6.65 -4.38 15.37
C LYS A 87 5.94 -5.72 15.18
N LYS A 88 5.86 -6.24 13.96
CA LYS A 88 5.28 -7.56 13.63
C LYS A 88 6.06 -8.70 14.29
N LYS A 89 7.37 -8.54 14.47
CA LYS A 89 8.23 -9.45 15.25
C LYS A 89 8.34 -9.09 16.75
N GLU A 90 7.55 -8.12 17.23
CA GLU A 90 7.55 -7.66 18.64
C GLU A 90 8.90 -7.15 19.17
N LEU A 91 9.76 -6.64 18.28
CA LEU A 91 11.11 -6.18 18.64
C LEU A 91 11.14 -4.69 19.00
N THR A 92 11.97 -4.33 19.97
CA THR A 92 12.42 -2.95 20.20
C THR A 92 13.47 -2.52 19.18
N GLN A 93 13.73 -1.21 19.04
CA GLN A 93 14.80 -0.72 18.16
C GLN A 93 16.19 -1.21 18.61
N ALA A 94 16.38 -1.39 19.92
CA ALA A 94 17.64 -1.88 20.49
C ALA A 94 17.86 -3.38 20.25
N GLU A 95 16.80 -4.18 20.28
CA GLU A 95 16.89 -5.60 19.93
C GLU A 95 17.13 -5.77 18.43
N LEU A 96 16.41 -5.04 17.58
CA LEU A 96 16.63 -5.09 16.14
C LEU A 96 18.06 -4.67 15.77
N SER A 97 18.61 -3.64 16.42
CA SER A 97 19.99 -3.20 16.14
C SER A 97 21.01 -4.28 16.49
N LYS A 98 20.80 -5.01 17.60
CA LYS A 98 21.66 -6.15 17.97
C LYS A 98 21.56 -7.28 16.95
N LEU A 99 20.35 -7.63 16.52
CA LEU A 99 20.12 -8.71 15.55
C LEU A 99 20.68 -8.40 14.16
N LEU A 100 20.64 -7.13 13.74
CA LEU A 100 21.21 -6.66 12.47
C LEU A 100 22.68 -6.26 12.56
N ASN A 101 23.34 -6.48 13.72
CA ASN A 101 24.73 -6.09 13.98
C ASN A 101 25.01 -4.62 13.61
N CYS A 102 24.14 -3.70 14.03
CA CYS A 102 24.31 -2.28 13.81
C CYS A 102 23.98 -1.43 15.05
N SER A 103 24.24 -0.12 14.98
CA SER A 103 23.97 0.76 16.12
C SER A 103 22.48 1.08 16.27
N LEU A 104 22.02 1.25 17.51
CA LEU A 104 20.65 1.70 17.81
C LEU A 104 20.30 2.98 17.06
N SER A 105 21.21 3.96 17.06
CA SER A 105 21.05 5.23 16.35
C SER A 105 20.81 5.03 14.85
N LYS A 106 21.45 4.03 14.23
CA LYS A 106 21.25 3.73 12.81
C LYS A 106 19.81 3.27 12.55
N ILE A 107 19.29 2.33 13.32
CA ILE A 107 17.88 1.88 13.20
C ILE A 107 16.91 3.05 13.42
N ALA A 108 17.15 3.88 14.44
CA ALA A 108 16.31 5.04 14.70
C ALA A 108 16.32 6.06 13.54
N MET A 109 17.49 6.32 12.94
CA MET A 109 17.61 7.22 11.79
C MET A 109 16.94 6.66 10.54
N LEU A 110 17.04 5.35 10.30
CA LEU A 110 16.35 4.65 9.21
C LEU A 110 14.82 4.70 9.38
N GLU A 111 14.28 4.45 10.58
CA GLU A 111 12.84 4.50 10.84
C GLU A 111 12.25 5.92 10.85
N THR A 112 13.09 6.96 10.88
CA THR A 112 12.68 8.37 10.89
C THR A 112 13.02 9.12 9.60
N SER A 113 13.48 8.41 8.57
CA SER A 113 13.94 9.00 7.29
C SER A 113 15.10 10.00 7.42
N LYS A 114 15.77 10.07 8.57
CA LYS A 114 16.94 10.95 8.78
C LYS A 114 18.18 10.45 8.02
N ARG A 115 18.15 9.20 7.58
CA ARG A 115 19.18 8.55 6.78
C ARG A 115 18.54 7.55 5.84
N GLU A 116 18.97 7.55 4.58
CA GLU A 116 18.61 6.53 3.60
C GLU A 116 19.38 5.22 3.84
N PRO A 117 18.76 4.04 3.64
CA PRO A 117 19.44 2.77 3.74
C PRO A 117 20.46 2.61 2.61
N VAL A 118 21.66 2.13 2.94
CA VAL A 118 22.62 1.71 1.92
C VAL A 118 22.28 0.30 1.44
N LYS A 119 22.90 -0.14 0.33
CA LYS A 119 22.66 -1.48 -0.24
C LYS A 119 22.82 -2.60 0.79
N GLU A 120 23.85 -2.53 1.64
CA GLU A 120 24.11 -3.53 2.67
C GLU A 120 23.02 -3.54 3.75
N ASP A 121 22.38 -2.41 4.02
CA ASP A 121 21.28 -2.32 4.99
C ASP A 121 20.03 -2.97 4.41
N LEU A 122 19.71 -2.68 3.15
CA LEU A 122 18.59 -3.30 2.44
C LEU A 122 18.72 -4.82 2.43
N LEU A 123 19.90 -5.35 2.09
CA LEU A 123 20.15 -6.79 2.04
C LEU A 123 20.00 -7.45 3.42
N ARG A 124 20.65 -6.91 4.47
CA ARG A 124 20.53 -7.48 5.82
C ARG A 124 19.10 -7.45 6.34
N ILE A 125 18.38 -6.34 6.11
CA ILE A 125 16.99 -6.20 6.54
C ILE A 125 16.10 -7.17 5.76
N SER A 126 16.30 -7.30 4.44
CA SER A 126 15.53 -8.22 3.60
C SER A 126 15.72 -9.68 4.04
N GLU A 127 16.95 -10.08 4.31
CA GLU A 127 17.27 -11.44 4.76
C GLU A 127 16.69 -11.71 6.15
N PHE A 128 16.88 -10.78 7.10
CA PHE A 128 16.40 -10.96 8.48
C PHE A 128 14.87 -11.06 8.59
N PHE A 129 14.15 -10.28 7.80
CA PHE A 129 12.68 -10.30 7.79
C PHE A 129 12.10 -11.28 6.77
N ASN A 130 12.95 -11.92 5.95
CA ASN A 130 12.53 -12.76 4.83
C ASN A 130 11.52 -12.05 3.93
N VAL A 131 11.91 -10.87 3.43
CA VAL A 131 11.12 -10.02 2.54
C VAL A 131 11.97 -9.58 1.36
N SER A 132 11.36 -9.15 0.27
CA SER A 132 12.08 -8.62 -0.88
C SER A 132 12.57 -7.19 -0.65
N VAL A 133 13.65 -6.79 -1.33
CA VAL A 133 14.11 -5.39 -1.34
C VAL A 133 13.07 -4.48 -1.98
N ASP A 134 12.40 -4.94 -3.02
CA ASP A 134 11.32 -4.18 -3.66
C ASP A 134 10.12 -3.99 -2.73
N TYR A 135 9.85 -4.96 -1.84
CA TYR A 135 8.94 -4.74 -0.73
C TYR A 135 9.51 -3.67 0.21
N LEU A 136 10.73 -3.79 0.71
CA LEU A 136 11.27 -2.76 1.62
C LEU A 136 11.21 -1.34 1.05
N LEU A 137 11.40 -1.18 -0.26
CA LEU A 137 11.40 0.10 -0.96
C LEU A 137 10.01 0.62 -1.36
N GLY A 138 8.93 -0.09 -1.05
CA GLY A 138 7.59 0.39 -1.38
C GLY A 138 7.10 0.05 -2.79
N LYS A 139 7.87 -0.71 -3.59
CA LYS A 139 7.56 -0.98 -5.00
C LYS A 139 6.53 -2.09 -5.22
N THR A 140 6.33 -2.95 -4.22
CA THR A 140 5.35 -4.05 -4.28
C THR A 140 4.63 -4.21 -2.94
N SER A 141 3.39 -4.69 -2.96
CA SER A 141 2.64 -5.07 -1.75
C SER A 141 3.04 -6.45 -1.22
N ILE A 142 3.76 -7.23 -2.02
CA ILE A 142 4.07 -8.64 -1.74
C ILE A 142 5.33 -8.68 -0.87
N GLU A 143 5.20 -9.15 0.38
CA GLU A 143 6.30 -9.20 1.37
C GLU A 143 7.54 -9.88 0.81
N ASN A 144 7.38 -11.03 0.16
CA ASN A 144 8.50 -11.77 -0.39
C ASN A 144 8.20 -12.20 -1.82
N TYR A 145 9.21 -12.24 -2.69
CA TYR A 145 9.10 -13.12 -3.85
C TYR A 145 9.02 -14.52 -3.27
N ILE A 146 8.01 -15.29 -3.68
CA ILE A 146 7.91 -16.66 -3.19
C ILE A 146 9.25 -17.33 -3.51
N THR A 147 9.89 -17.87 -2.48
CA THR A 147 11.26 -18.36 -2.52
C THR A 147 11.44 -19.25 -3.74
N THR A 148 12.38 -18.88 -4.60
CA THR A 148 12.65 -19.56 -5.87
C THR A 148 12.97 -21.03 -5.66
N ASP A 149 13.48 -21.46 -4.51
CA ASP A 149 13.84 -22.88 -4.29
C ASP A 149 12.64 -23.79 -4.05
N GLU A 150 11.66 -23.37 -3.26
CA GLU A 150 10.46 -24.19 -3.01
C GLU A 150 9.53 -24.16 -4.22
N ILE A 151 9.32 -22.98 -4.81
CA ILE A 151 8.58 -22.88 -6.06
C ILE A 151 9.32 -23.56 -7.19
N SER A 152 10.65 -23.45 -7.32
CA SER A 152 11.35 -24.15 -8.41
C SER A 152 11.29 -25.66 -8.23
N LYS A 153 11.32 -26.18 -7.00
CA LYS A 153 11.07 -27.60 -6.76
C LYS A 153 9.66 -27.99 -7.19
N ILE A 154 8.64 -27.20 -6.85
CA ILE A 154 7.25 -27.46 -7.24
C ILE A 154 7.09 -27.37 -8.76
N ILE A 155 7.62 -26.34 -9.41
CA ILE A 155 7.59 -26.13 -10.86
C ILE A 155 8.33 -27.27 -11.57
N LYS A 156 9.56 -27.60 -11.16
CA LYS A 156 10.33 -28.72 -11.75
C LYS A 156 9.59 -30.05 -11.57
N SER A 157 8.98 -30.26 -10.41
CA SER A 157 8.19 -31.47 -10.14
C SER A 157 6.96 -31.52 -11.04
N TYR A 158 6.24 -30.41 -11.17
CA TYR A 158 5.07 -30.29 -12.05
C TYR A 158 5.43 -30.48 -13.53
N GLU A 159 6.48 -29.82 -14.02
CA GLU A 159 6.97 -29.95 -15.40
C GLU A 159 7.47 -31.36 -15.72
N SER A 160 7.97 -32.09 -14.72
CA SER A 160 8.41 -33.48 -14.90
C SER A 160 7.26 -34.50 -15.04
N LEU A 161 6.02 -34.09 -14.75
CA LEU A 161 4.86 -34.97 -14.82
C LEU A 161 4.32 -35.11 -16.26
N PRO A 162 3.68 -36.24 -16.60
CA PRO A 162 2.92 -36.37 -17.84
C PRO A 162 1.80 -35.33 -17.93
N LYS A 163 1.46 -34.91 -19.16
CA LYS A 163 0.42 -33.90 -19.41
C LYS A 163 -0.92 -34.24 -18.74
N GLU A 164 -1.33 -35.49 -18.77
CA GLU A 164 -2.57 -35.97 -18.15
C GLU A 164 -2.58 -35.75 -16.62
N ALA A 165 -1.45 -36.00 -15.96
CA ALA A 165 -1.30 -35.74 -14.52
C ALA A 165 -1.27 -34.24 -14.20
N GLN A 166 -0.68 -33.42 -15.07
CA GLN A 166 -0.70 -31.96 -14.96
C GLN A 166 -2.14 -31.42 -15.07
N GLU A 167 -2.93 -31.92 -16.01
CA GLU A 167 -4.35 -31.55 -16.19
C GLU A 167 -5.19 -31.89 -14.95
N HIS A 168 -4.96 -33.07 -14.35
CA HIS A 168 -5.64 -33.45 -13.10
C HIS A 168 -5.30 -32.51 -11.94
N ILE A 169 -4.02 -32.11 -11.81
CA ILE A 169 -3.59 -31.15 -10.79
C ILE A 169 -4.28 -29.80 -11.00
N ASN A 170 -4.31 -29.30 -12.25
CA ASN A 170 -4.96 -28.02 -12.56
C ASN A 170 -6.45 -28.03 -12.24
N SER A 171 -7.15 -29.10 -12.64
CA SER A 171 -8.57 -29.26 -12.35
C SER A 171 -8.84 -29.28 -10.83
N TYR A 172 -7.99 -29.95 -10.06
CA TYR A 172 -8.10 -29.99 -8.61
C TYR A 172 -7.84 -28.61 -7.96
N ILE A 173 -6.83 -27.87 -8.45
CA ILE A 173 -6.55 -26.51 -7.99
C ILE A 173 -7.75 -25.59 -8.28
N GLU A 174 -8.31 -25.63 -9.49
CA GLU A 174 -9.49 -24.86 -9.86
C GLU A 174 -10.67 -25.16 -8.95
N PHE A 175 -10.94 -26.44 -8.69
CA PHE A 175 -11.98 -26.87 -7.76
C PHE A 175 -11.78 -26.30 -6.35
N LEU A 176 -10.55 -26.33 -5.83
CA LEU A 176 -10.25 -25.77 -4.51
C LEU A 176 -10.40 -24.25 -4.48
N VAL A 177 -9.92 -23.56 -5.51
CA VAL A 177 -10.05 -22.10 -5.62
C VAL A 177 -11.53 -21.69 -5.63
N ASP A 178 -12.36 -22.40 -6.39
CA ASP A 178 -13.79 -22.11 -6.48
C ASP A 178 -14.52 -22.40 -5.15
N ARG A 179 -14.22 -23.55 -4.54
CA ARG A 179 -14.80 -23.97 -3.26
C ARG A 179 -14.53 -22.99 -2.10
N TYR A 180 -13.37 -22.32 -2.11
CA TYR A 180 -12.93 -21.44 -1.02
C TYR A 180 -12.93 -19.95 -1.37
N LYS A 181 -13.38 -19.56 -2.56
CA LYS A 181 -13.73 -18.17 -2.85
C LYS A 181 -14.95 -17.78 -2.01
N LYS A 182 -14.70 -17.07 -0.91
CA LYS A 182 -15.70 -16.24 -0.23
C LYS A 182 -15.69 -14.85 -0.80
#